data_AF-A0A2G5CC47-F1
#
_entry.id   AF-A0A2G5CC47-F1
#
_cell.length_a   1.000
_cell.length_b   1.000
_cell.length_c   1.000
_cell.angle_alpha   90.00
_cell.angle_beta   90.00
_cell.angle_gamma   90.00
#
_symmetry.space_group_name_H-M   'P 1'
#
loop_
_entity.id
_entity.type
_entity.pdbx_description
1 polymer ?
#
loop_
_entity_poly.entity_id
_entity_poly.type
_entity_poly.pdbx_seq_one_letter_code
_entity_poly.pdbx_strand_id
1 'polypeptide(L)'
;MATTPPPAALMESVATTTTAVTSLHSVLQRVQHAAEKSGRKSDQVRVLAVSKTKPVYVINQVYQAGHRCFGENYVQEIVEKAPQLPDDIEWHFIGNLQSNKVKPLLGML
;
A
#
# COMPACT_ATOMS: atom_id res chain seq x y z
N MET A 1 7.09 3.53 -41.26
CA MET A 1 7.22 2.85 -39.95
C MET A 1 6.05 3.29 -39.10
N ALA A 2 5.03 2.44 -38.96
CA ALA A 2 3.89 2.74 -38.11
C ALA A 2 4.29 2.50 -36.65
N THR A 3 4.47 3.57 -35.89
CA THR A 3 4.54 3.49 -34.42
C THR A 3 3.12 3.25 -33.93
N THR A 4 2.77 1.99 -33.69
CA THR A 4 1.54 1.65 -32.98
C THR A 4 1.56 2.38 -31.63
N PRO A 5 0.52 3.19 -31.29
CA PRO A 5 0.48 3.82 -29.98
C PRO A 5 0.44 2.73 -28.90
N PRO A 6 1.09 2.94 -27.74
CA PRO A 6 1.06 1.96 -26.65
C PRO A 6 -0.39 1.70 -26.23
N PRO A 7 -0.76 0.45 -25.87
CA PRO A 7 -2.14 0.12 -25.50
C PRO A 7 -2.59 0.96 -24.30
N ALA A 8 -3.83 1.46 -24.33
CA ALA A 8 -4.38 2.36 -23.32
C ALA A 8 -4.19 1.88 -21.86
N ALA A 9 -4.21 0.55 -21.64
CA ALA A 9 -3.93 -0.08 -20.35
C ALA A 9 -2.52 0.23 -19.79
N LEU A 10 -1.51 0.39 -20.65
CA LEU A 10 -0.17 0.80 -20.24
C LEU A 10 -0.18 2.25 -19.74
N MET A 11 -0.88 3.15 -20.43
CA MET A 11 -0.98 4.56 -20.03
C MET A 11 -1.80 4.74 -18.75
N GLU A 12 -2.86 3.95 -18.57
CA GLU A 12 -3.70 3.95 -17.36
C GLU A 12 -2.97 3.38 -16.14
N SER A 13 -2.14 2.35 -16.34
CA SER A 13 -1.24 1.82 -15.31
C SER A 13 -0.21 2.87 -14.85
N VAL A 14 0.43 3.59 -15.78
CA VAL A 14 1.45 4.63 -15.49
C VAL A 14 0.84 5.88 -14.85
N ALA A 15 -0.34 6.33 -15.29
CA ALA A 15 -1.01 7.49 -14.68
C ALA A 15 -1.44 7.22 -13.23
N THR A 16 -1.95 6.02 -12.95
CA THR A 16 -2.28 5.58 -11.59
C THR A 16 -1.02 5.42 -10.74
N THR A 17 0.09 4.98 -11.35
CA THR A 17 1.40 4.77 -10.71
C THR A 17 1.94 6.06 -10.10
N THR A 18 2.03 7.12 -10.90
CA THR A 18 2.56 8.41 -10.45
C THR A 18 1.68 9.02 -9.36
N THR A 19 0.36 8.78 -9.42
CA THR A 19 -0.60 9.35 -8.48
C THR A 19 -0.47 8.77 -7.07
N ALA A 20 -0.29 7.45 -6.94
CA ALA A 20 -0.22 6.79 -5.64
C ALA A 20 1.04 7.19 -4.85
N VAL A 21 2.21 7.18 -5.51
CA VAL A 21 3.48 7.59 -4.90
C VAL A 21 3.49 9.09 -4.55
N THR A 22 2.94 9.94 -5.43
CA THR A 22 2.79 11.37 -5.13
C THR A 22 1.90 11.59 -3.91
N SER A 23 0.80 10.84 -3.80
CA SER A 23 -0.11 10.91 -2.65
C SER A 23 0.59 10.45 -1.36
N LEU A 24 1.39 9.37 -1.42
CA LEU A 24 2.21 8.92 -0.28
C LEU A 24 3.13 10.04 0.21
N HIS A 25 3.90 10.66 -0.69
CA HIS A 25 4.85 11.72 -0.32
C HIS A 25 4.12 12.92 0.32
N SER A 26 2.97 13.32 -0.25
CA SER A 26 2.14 14.39 0.33
C SER A 26 1.63 14.05 1.73
N VAL A 27 1.23 12.81 1.98
CA VAL A 27 0.84 12.34 3.32
C VAL A 27 2.02 12.38 4.29
N LEU A 28 3.18 11.85 3.89
CA LEU A 28 4.38 11.82 4.72
C LEU A 28 4.84 13.23 5.11
N GLN A 29 4.80 14.19 4.18
CA GLN A 29 5.10 15.60 4.48
C GLN A 29 4.13 16.22 5.49
N ARG A 30 2.82 15.93 5.37
CA ARG A 30 1.83 16.41 6.33
C ARG A 30 2.04 15.81 7.72
N VAL A 31 2.40 14.54 7.79
CA VAL A 31 2.72 13.86 9.06
C VAL A 31 3.97 14.46 9.69
N GLN A 32 5.02 14.69 8.91
CA GLN A 32 6.24 15.37 9.35
C GLN A 32 5.90 16.74 9.98
N HIS A 33 5.16 17.59 9.25
CA HIS A 33 4.78 18.91 9.72
C HIS A 33 3.90 18.87 10.99
N ALA A 34 2.96 17.94 11.07
CA ALA A 34 2.10 17.78 12.24
C ALA A 34 2.87 17.29 13.46
N ALA A 35 3.85 16.39 13.28
CA ALA A 35 4.72 15.92 14.36
C ALA A 35 5.58 17.06 14.91
N GLU A 36 6.23 17.83 14.03
CA GLU A 36 7.04 19.00 14.39
C GLU A 36 6.23 20.04 15.17
N LYS A 37 5.05 20.40 14.66
CA LYS A 37 4.13 21.34 15.33
C LYS A 37 3.71 20.86 16.74
N SER A 38 3.69 19.56 16.94
CA SER A 38 3.30 18.91 18.19
C SER A 38 4.50 18.63 19.12
N GLY A 39 5.71 19.07 18.77
CA GLY A 39 6.94 18.80 19.53
C GLY A 39 7.35 17.32 19.54
N ARG A 40 6.90 16.53 18.56
CA ARG A 40 7.21 15.11 18.42
C ARG A 40 8.13 14.89 17.23
N LYS A 41 8.92 13.81 17.27
CA LYS A 41 9.65 13.34 16.10
C LYS A 41 8.69 12.63 15.15
N SER A 42 8.89 12.81 13.84
CA SER A 42 8.04 12.20 12.81
C SER A 42 8.15 10.68 12.77
N ASP A 43 9.30 10.11 13.14
CA ASP A 43 9.53 8.67 13.27
C ASP A 43 8.65 7.99 14.34
N GLN A 44 8.07 8.75 15.27
CA GLN A 44 7.09 8.25 16.25
C GLN A 44 5.69 8.07 15.67
N VAL A 45 5.47 8.49 14.42
CA VAL A 45 4.18 8.37 13.74
C VAL A 45 4.34 7.45 12.53
N ARG A 46 3.79 6.24 12.62
CA ARG A 46 3.73 5.32 11.49
C ARG A 46 2.54 5.66 10.59
N VAL A 47 2.79 5.72 9.29
CA VAL A 47 1.74 5.84 8.27
C VAL A 47 1.41 4.44 7.77
N LEU A 48 0.11 4.10 7.80
CA LEU A 48 -0.40 2.85 7.27
C LEU A 48 -1.13 3.13 5.94
N ALA A 49 -0.58 2.67 4.82
CA ALA A 49 -1.23 2.81 3.52
C ALA A 49 -2.35 1.77 3.37
N VAL A 50 -3.61 2.20 3.40
CA VAL A 50 -4.75 1.30 3.23
C VAL A 50 -4.93 0.94 1.76
N SER A 51 -4.70 -0.33 1.42
CA SER A 51 -4.64 -0.85 0.04
C SER A 51 -5.83 -1.71 -0.38
N LYS A 52 -6.89 -1.76 0.44
CA LYS A 52 -8.15 -2.43 0.07
C LYS A 52 -8.62 -1.99 -1.31
N THR A 53 -9.07 -2.94 -2.12
CA THR A 53 -9.50 -2.73 -3.50
C THR A 53 -8.44 -2.19 -4.47
N LYS A 54 -7.18 -2.03 -4.04
CA LYS A 54 -6.07 -1.66 -4.93
C LYS A 54 -5.39 -2.90 -5.48
N PRO A 55 -5.05 -2.92 -6.77
CA PRO A 55 -4.35 -4.04 -7.39
C PRO A 55 -2.89 -4.11 -6.91
N VAL A 56 -2.30 -5.31 -6.99
CA VAL A 56 -0.93 -5.61 -6.52
C VAL A 56 0.11 -4.64 -7.10
N TYR A 57 -0.01 -4.26 -8.38
CA TYR A 57 0.97 -3.36 -9.01
C TYR A 57 1.05 -1.99 -8.33
N VAL A 58 -0.06 -1.44 -7.83
CA VAL A 58 -0.08 -0.16 -7.10
C VAL A 58 0.63 -0.31 -5.75
N ILE A 59 0.40 -1.43 -5.06
CA ILE A 59 1.04 -1.74 -3.78
C ILE A 59 2.55 -1.88 -3.98
N ASN A 60 2.97 -2.63 -5.00
CA ASN A 60 4.38 -2.81 -5.34
C ASN A 60 5.05 -1.45 -5.61
N GLN A 61 4.39 -0.50 -6.27
CA GLN A 61 4.99 0.81 -6.54
C GLN A 61 5.17 1.66 -5.28
N VAL A 62 4.16 1.67 -4.41
CA VAL A 62 4.25 2.32 -3.09
C VAL A 62 5.36 1.66 -2.26
N TYR A 63 5.53 0.35 -2.39
CA TYR A 63 6.62 -0.40 -1.80
C TYR A 63 8.00 -0.01 -2.38
N GLN A 64 8.13 0.11 -3.71
CA GLN A 64 9.34 0.56 -4.38
C GLN A 64 9.71 2.00 -4.00
N ALA A 65 8.73 2.83 -3.62
CA ALA A 65 8.95 4.15 -3.04
C ALA A 65 9.44 4.12 -1.57
N GLY A 66 9.74 2.93 -1.03
CA GLY A 66 10.29 2.74 0.31
C GLY A 66 9.25 2.52 1.41
N HIS A 67 7.96 2.47 1.10
CA HIS A 67 6.93 2.19 2.10
C HIS A 67 6.87 0.68 2.44
N ARG A 68 6.51 0.34 3.68
CA ARG A 68 6.43 -1.06 4.13
C ARG A 68 5.13 -1.42 4.82
N CYS A 69 4.45 -0.48 5.47
CA CYS A 69 3.23 -0.75 6.22
C CYS A 69 1.97 -0.64 5.35
N PHE A 70 1.28 -1.75 5.12
CA PHE A 70 0.05 -1.78 4.32
C PHE A 70 -1.15 -2.31 5.11
N GLY A 71 -2.29 -1.66 4.94
CA GLY A 71 -3.53 -1.95 5.64
C GLY A 71 -4.57 -2.60 4.75
N GLU A 72 -5.13 -3.73 5.19
CA GLU A 72 -6.18 -4.45 4.46
C GLU A 72 -7.42 -4.70 5.33
N ASN A 73 -8.59 -4.62 4.70
CA ASN A 73 -9.87 -4.83 5.38
C ASN A 73 -10.38 -6.27 5.26
N TYR A 74 -9.93 -7.01 4.25
CA TYR A 74 -10.42 -8.35 3.94
C TYR A 74 -9.27 -9.34 3.98
N VAL A 75 -9.41 -10.41 4.76
CA VAL A 75 -8.36 -11.43 4.92
C VAL A 75 -8.01 -12.08 3.58
N GLN A 76 -9.00 -12.29 2.73
CA GLN A 76 -8.80 -12.85 1.39
C GLN A 76 -7.89 -11.96 0.53
N GLU A 77 -8.01 -10.64 0.61
CA GLU A 77 -7.13 -9.74 -0.14
C GLU A 77 -5.68 -9.87 0.34
N ILE A 78 -5.42 -10.01 1.65
CA ILE A 78 -4.06 -10.24 2.15
C ILE A 78 -3.53 -11.59 1.64
N VAL A 79 -4.32 -12.66 1.78
CA VAL A 79 -3.91 -14.01 1.35
C VAL A 79 -3.62 -14.06 -0.16
N GLU A 80 -4.34 -13.29 -0.96
CA GLU A 80 -4.12 -13.19 -2.39
C GLU A 80 -2.90 -12.34 -2.75
N LYS A 81 -2.71 -11.19 -2.08
CA LYS A 81 -1.68 -10.19 -2.42
C LYS A 81 -0.31 -10.49 -1.83
N ALA A 82 -0.26 -10.98 -0.58
CA ALA A 82 1.00 -11.17 0.16
C ALA A 82 2.00 -12.06 -0.59
N PRO A 83 1.62 -13.21 -1.18
CA PRO A 83 2.56 -14.06 -1.92
C PRO A 83 3.08 -13.44 -3.23
N GLN A 84 2.48 -12.36 -3.70
CA GLN A 84 2.86 -11.67 -4.94
C GLN A 84 3.77 -10.46 -4.69
N LEU A 85 4.06 -10.16 -3.42
CA LEU A 85 4.80 -8.99 -2.99
C LEU A 85 5.99 -9.41 -2.12
N PRO A 86 6.98 -8.52 -1.92
CA PRO A 86 8.13 -8.82 -1.07
C PRO A 86 7.76 -9.17 0.38
N ASP A 87 8.50 -10.10 0.96
CA ASP A 87 8.21 -10.67 2.28
C ASP A 87 8.45 -9.70 3.44
N ASP A 88 9.14 -8.57 3.22
CA ASP A 88 9.39 -7.52 4.22
C ASP A 88 8.25 -6.49 4.31
N ILE A 89 7.13 -6.72 3.61
CA ILE A 89 5.91 -5.94 3.81
C ILE A 89 5.29 -6.22 5.19
N GLU A 90 5.01 -5.16 5.92
CA GLU A 90 4.25 -5.21 7.16
C GLU A 90 2.75 -5.13 6.84
N TRP A 91 2.08 -6.29 6.82
CA TRP A 91 0.62 -6.37 6.65
C TRP A 91 -0.11 -6.10 7.96
N HIS A 92 -1.04 -5.15 7.93
CA HIS A 92 -1.94 -4.85 9.05
C HIS A 92 -3.39 -5.12 8.62
N PHE A 93 -4.04 -6.05 9.30
CA PHE A 93 -5.48 -6.22 9.15
C PHE A 93 -6.23 -5.20 10.02
N ILE A 94 -7.03 -4.35 9.38
CA ILE A 94 -7.79 -3.26 10.04
C ILE A 94 -9.31 -3.38 9.83
N GLY A 95 -9.76 -4.51 9.29
CA GLY A 95 -11.17 -4.81 9.09
C GLY A 95 -11.84 -5.47 10.29
N ASN A 96 -13.12 -5.80 10.14
CA ASN A 96 -13.83 -6.62 11.13
C ASN A 96 -13.40 -8.08 10.98
N LEU A 97 -12.75 -8.64 12.00
CA LEU A 97 -12.29 -10.02 11.98
C LEU A 97 -13.41 -10.99 12.36
N GLN A 98 -13.86 -11.79 11.39
CA GLN A 98 -14.76 -12.91 11.65
C GLN A 98 -13.96 -14.11 12.17
N SER A 99 -14.48 -14.86 13.14
CA SER A 99 -13.76 -15.97 13.80
C SER A 99 -13.25 -17.05 12.84
N ASN A 100 -14.00 -17.32 11.76
CA ASN A 100 -13.61 -18.29 10.72
C ASN A 100 -12.48 -17.80 9.80
N LYS A 101 -12.11 -16.51 9.87
CA LYS A 101 -11.03 -15.90 9.07
C LYS A 101 -9.72 -15.73 9.86
N VAL A 102 -9.69 -16.11 11.14
CA VAL A 102 -8.48 -16.07 11.98
C VAL A 102 -7.42 -17.04 11.47
N LYS A 103 -7.79 -18.30 11.19
CA LYS A 103 -6.83 -19.33 10.73
C LYS A 103 -6.08 -18.95 9.45
N PRO A 104 -6.76 -18.49 8.36
CA PRO A 104 -6.06 -18.01 7.17
C PRO A 104 -5.08 -16.88 7.46
N LEU A 105 -5.42 -15.96 8.38
CA LEU A 105 -4.57 -14.82 8.68
C LEU A 105 -3.30 -15.23 9.44
N LEU A 106 -3.42 -16.17 10.39
CA LEU A 106 -2.28 -16.72 11.11
C LEU A 106 -1.35 -17.54 10.22
N GLY A 107 -1.87 -18.17 9.16
CA GLY A 107 -1.04 -18.94 8.22
C GLY A 107 -0.07 -18.11 7.38
N MET A 108 -0.10 -16.78 7.50
CA MET A 108 0.80 -15.86 6.81
C MET A 108 1.93 -15.31 7.72
N LEU A 109 1.85 -15.57 9.04
CA LEU A 109 2.88 -15.21 10.03
C LEU A 109 3.88 -16.37 10.20
#